data_AF-A0A9P3LEN1-F1
#
_entry.id   AF-A0A9P3LEN1-F1
#
_cell.length_a   1.000
_cell.length_b   1.000
_cell.length_c   1.000
_cell.angle_alpha   90.00
_cell.angle_beta   90.00
_cell.angle_gamma   90.00
#
_symmetry.space_group_name_H-M   'P 1'
#
loop_
_entity.id
_entity.type
_entity.pdbx_description
1 polymer ?
#
loop_
_entity_poly.entity_id
_entity_poly.type
_entity_poly.pdbx_seq_one_letter_code
_entity_poly.pdbx_strand_id
1 'polypeptide(L)'
;MAKTLTTLLAALWLTATLAACASASLYCTSPVASTVWTAGRSQTISWTDDKAPPRLAAYGALDIELLSGADDENPVATLARGVDASARSCSAWVSPAWGPNGSD
;
A
#
# COMPACT_ATOMS: atom_id res chain seq x y z
N MET A 1 -18.53 50.65 -6.93
CA MET A 1 -18.87 49.49 -7.78
C MET A 1 -17.66 48.69 -8.32
N ALA A 2 -16.40 49.09 -8.05
CA ALA A 2 -15.22 48.38 -8.55
C ALA A 2 -14.43 47.56 -7.49
N LYS A 3 -14.72 47.73 -6.19
CA LYS A 3 -13.98 47.07 -5.08
C LYS A 3 -14.53 45.69 -4.67
N THR A 4 -15.76 45.37 -5.05
CA THR A 4 -16.42 44.11 -4.70
C THR A 4 -16.15 42.99 -5.71
N LEU A 5 -15.68 43.33 -6.92
CA LEU A 5 -15.38 42.35 -7.97
C LEU A 5 -13.99 41.72 -7.78
N THR A 6 -13.02 42.49 -7.25
CA THR A 6 -11.64 42.00 -7.04
C THR A 6 -11.54 40.99 -5.88
N THR A 7 -12.38 41.13 -4.85
CA THR A 7 -12.41 40.21 -3.69
C THR A 7 -13.02 38.85 -4.03
N LEU A 8 -13.93 38.80 -5.02
CA LEU A 8 -14.52 37.55 -5.49
C LEU A 8 -13.52 36.73 -6.32
N LEU A 9 -12.60 37.38 -7.04
CA LEU A 9 -11.54 36.67 -7.76
C LEU A 9 -10.47 36.14 -6.80
N ALA A 10 -10.08 36.86 -5.76
CA ALA A 10 -9.07 36.35 -4.81
C ALA A 10 -9.57 35.15 -3.96
N ALA A 11 -10.88 35.06 -3.70
CA ALA A 11 -11.47 33.95 -2.96
C ALA A 11 -11.60 32.66 -3.80
N LEU A 12 -11.56 32.77 -5.13
CA LEU A 12 -11.71 31.62 -6.04
C LEU A 12 -10.39 30.90 -6.34
N TRP A 13 -9.23 31.50 -6.01
CA TRP A 13 -7.91 30.85 -6.16
C TRP A 13 -7.45 30.14 -4.88
N LEU A 14 -8.20 30.29 -3.78
CA LEU A 14 -8.05 29.52 -2.57
C LEU A 14 -9.00 28.30 -2.56
N THR A 15 -9.48 27.87 -3.72
CA THR A 15 -10.05 26.53 -3.89
C THR A 15 -8.92 25.53 -3.74
N ALA A 16 -8.62 25.23 -2.48
CA ALA A 16 -8.30 23.92 -1.97
C ALA A 16 -7.70 22.98 -3.02
N THR A 17 -6.38 23.05 -3.19
CA THR A 17 -5.61 21.83 -3.39
C THR A 17 -5.74 20.98 -2.13
N LEU A 18 -6.93 20.42 -1.91
CA LEU A 18 -7.05 19.15 -1.21
C LEU A 18 -6.27 18.21 -2.12
N ALA A 19 -4.98 18.04 -1.82
CA ALA A 19 -4.22 16.91 -2.31
C ALA A 19 -5.02 15.70 -1.83
N ALA A 20 -5.90 15.19 -2.69
CA ALA A 20 -6.50 13.90 -2.48
C ALA A 20 -5.30 12.97 -2.48
N CYS A 21 -4.90 12.51 -1.29
CA CYS A 21 -4.01 11.38 -1.19
C CYS A 21 -4.73 10.29 -1.98
N ALA A 22 -4.23 9.98 -3.17
CA ALA A 22 -4.74 8.88 -3.96
C ALA A 22 -4.40 7.62 -3.17
N SER A 23 -5.31 7.21 -2.30
CA SER A 23 -5.30 5.85 -1.81
C SER A 23 -5.55 4.98 -3.03
N ALA A 24 -4.67 4.02 -3.26
CA ALA A 24 -5.02 2.93 -4.14
C ALA A 24 -6.17 2.16 -3.46
N SER A 25 -7.11 1.67 -4.25
CA SER A 25 -8.22 0.86 -3.76
C SER A 25 -7.79 -0.44 -3.06
N LEU A 26 -6.54 -0.85 -3.28
CA LEU A 26 -5.81 -1.81 -2.47
C LEU A 26 -4.60 -1.11 -1.88
N TYR A 27 -4.55 -0.97 -0.54
CA TYR A 27 -3.45 -0.34 0.16
C TYR A 27 -2.94 -1.23 1.30
N CYS A 28 -1.65 -1.57 1.28
CA CYS A 28 -1.02 -2.38 2.34
C CYS A 28 -0.95 -1.60 3.65
N THR A 29 -1.46 -2.19 4.73
CA THR A 29 -1.45 -1.63 6.10
C THR A 29 -0.44 -2.33 7.01
N SER A 30 0.01 -3.54 6.63
CA SER A 30 1.11 -4.25 7.29
C SER A 30 1.70 -5.26 6.30
N PRO A 31 3.03 -5.36 6.16
CA PRO A 31 4.05 -4.60 6.89
C PRO A 31 4.13 -3.14 6.43
N VAL A 32 4.59 -2.26 7.33
CA VAL A 32 4.99 -0.88 7.02
C VAL A 32 6.51 -0.75 7.03
N ALA A 33 7.06 0.40 6.59
CA ALA A 33 8.50 0.62 6.45
C ALA A 33 9.36 0.27 7.69
N SER A 34 8.83 0.46 8.90
CA SER A 34 9.52 0.14 10.15
C SER A 34 9.30 -1.30 10.65
N THR A 35 8.57 -2.12 9.89
CA THR A 35 8.24 -3.49 10.30
C THR A 35 9.42 -4.41 10.07
N VAL A 36 9.84 -5.10 11.13
CA VAL A 36 10.85 -6.15 11.06
C VAL A 36 10.19 -7.49 11.30
N TRP A 37 10.32 -8.41 10.34
CA TRP A 37 9.90 -9.79 10.49
C TRP A 37 11.08 -10.69 10.85
N THR A 38 10.89 -11.51 11.87
CA THR A 38 11.85 -12.56 12.21
C THR A 38 11.60 -13.78 11.33
N ALA A 39 12.68 -14.28 10.71
CA ALA A 39 12.63 -15.52 9.93
C ALA A 39 12.28 -16.75 10.78
N GLY A 40 11.79 -17.80 10.12
CA GLY A 40 11.29 -19.01 10.79
C GLY A 40 9.93 -18.82 11.45
N ARG A 41 9.16 -17.80 11.04
CA ARG A 41 7.82 -17.52 11.56
C ARG A 41 6.87 -17.16 10.43
N SER A 42 5.61 -17.53 10.62
CA SER A 42 4.52 -16.99 9.83
C SER A 42 4.20 -15.58 10.30
N GLN A 43 4.04 -14.68 9.35
CA GLN A 43 3.71 -13.28 9.56
C GLN A 43 2.37 -12.97 8.88
N THR A 44 1.72 -11.91 9.32
CA THR A 44 0.44 -11.46 8.74
C THR A 44 0.68 -10.24 7.87
N ILE A 45 0.23 -10.34 6.63
CA ILE A 45 0.13 -9.24 5.69
C ILE A 45 -1.32 -8.77 5.70
N SER A 46 -1.55 -7.47 5.76
CA SER A 46 -2.89 -6.88 5.76
C SER A 46 -2.97 -5.68 4.84
N TRP A 47 -4.14 -5.48 4.28
CA TRP A 47 -4.45 -4.35 3.42
C TRP A 47 -5.88 -3.86 3.66
N THR A 48 -6.16 -2.65 3.21
CA THR A 48 -7.48 -2.02 3.31
C THR A 48 -8.11 -1.81 1.93
N ASP A 49 -9.43 -1.64 1.94
CA ASP A 49 -10.26 -1.19 0.81
C ASP A 49 -10.72 0.23 1.13
N ASP A 50 -10.30 1.21 0.34
CA ASP A 50 -10.75 2.60 0.49
C ASP A 50 -12.16 2.84 -0.08
N LYS A 51 -12.79 1.78 -0.62
CA LYS A 51 -14.11 1.76 -1.24
C LYS A 51 -14.17 2.50 -2.59
N ALA A 52 -13.06 3.00 -3.11
CA ALA A 52 -12.99 3.52 -4.46
C ALA A 52 -13.00 2.37 -5.48
N PRO A 53 -13.59 2.57 -6.67
CA PRO A 53 -13.40 1.64 -7.78
C PRO A 53 -11.94 1.64 -8.27
N PRO A 54 -11.38 0.48 -8.66
CA PRO A 54 -12.00 -0.84 -8.59
C PRO A 54 -12.07 -1.38 -7.15
N ARG A 55 -13.20 -1.99 -6.77
CA ARG A 55 -13.34 -2.67 -5.47
C ARG A 55 -12.40 -3.87 -5.39
N LEU A 56 -12.01 -4.29 -4.18
CA LEU A 56 -11.14 -5.47 -3.97
C LEU A 56 -11.63 -6.73 -4.72
N ALA A 57 -12.94 -6.96 -4.76
CA ALA A 57 -13.53 -8.10 -5.48
C ALA A 57 -13.25 -8.11 -7.00
N ALA A 58 -12.86 -6.99 -7.59
CA ALA A 58 -12.53 -6.89 -9.02
C ALA A 58 -11.08 -7.27 -9.34
N TYR A 59 -10.20 -7.38 -8.34
CA TYR A 59 -8.78 -7.72 -8.54
C TYR A 59 -8.53 -9.21 -8.80
N GLY A 60 -9.50 -10.07 -8.47
CA GLY A 60 -9.31 -11.52 -8.53
C GLY A 60 -8.32 -12.00 -7.47
N ALA A 61 -7.58 -13.06 -7.79
CA ALA A 61 -6.60 -13.63 -6.89
C ALA A 61 -5.27 -12.86 -6.95
N LEU A 62 -4.70 -12.56 -5.78
CA LEU A 62 -3.44 -11.85 -5.62
C LEU A 62 -2.29 -12.83 -5.42
N ASP A 63 -1.16 -12.52 -6.04
CA ASP A 63 0.13 -13.05 -5.66
C ASP A 63 0.90 -11.97 -4.90
N ILE A 64 1.58 -12.38 -3.83
CA ILE A 64 2.32 -11.49 -2.93
C ILE A 64 3.78 -11.86 -3.02
N GLU A 65 4.58 -10.94 -3.53
CA GLU A 65 6.00 -11.11 -3.78
C GLU A 65 6.82 -10.28 -2.79
N LEU A 66 7.95 -10.82 -2.37
CA LEU A 66 8.99 -10.09 -1.64
C LEU A 66 10.02 -9.61 -2.66
N LEU A 67 10.22 -8.30 -2.73
CA LEU A 67 11.20 -7.66 -3.60
C LEU A 67 12.25 -6.93 -2.74
N SER A 68 13.37 -6.61 -3.36
CA SER A 68 14.49 -5.88 -2.76
C SER A 68 15.05 -4.86 -3.75
N GLY A 69 15.73 -3.85 -3.22
CA GLY A 69 16.27 -2.73 -4.01
C GLY A 69 15.49 -1.44 -3.82
N ALA A 70 16.06 -0.32 -4.29
CA ALA A 70 15.45 1.00 -4.12
C ALA A 70 14.14 1.18 -4.91
N ASP A 71 14.01 0.42 -6.01
CA ASP A 71 12.89 0.50 -6.95
C ASP A 71 12.11 -0.82 -7.04
N ASP A 72 12.21 -1.68 -6.01
CA ASP A 72 11.51 -2.97 -5.93
C ASP A 72 11.76 -3.90 -7.15
N GLU A 73 12.93 -3.81 -7.79
CA GLU A 73 13.17 -4.51 -9.07
C GLU A 73 13.71 -5.94 -8.90
N ASN A 74 14.21 -6.30 -7.72
CA ASN A 74 14.87 -7.59 -7.51
C ASN A 74 13.97 -8.55 -6.71
N PRO A 75 13.29 -9.52 -7.36
CA PRO A 75 12.45 -10.49 -6.68
C PRO A 75 13.29 -11.41 -5.79
N VAL A 76 12.83 -11.60 -4.56
CA VAL A 76 13.46 -12.46 -3.55
C VAL A 76 12.69 -13.78 -3.40
N ALA A 77 11.38 -13.69 -3.19
CA ALA A 77 10.52 -14.86 -2.99
C ALA A 77 9.03 -14.55 -3.16
N THR A 78 8.24 -15.55 -3.57
CA THR A 78 6.79 -15.48 -3.44
C THR A 78 6.37 -15.81 -2.00
N LEU A 79 5.69 -14.89 -1.34
CA LEU A 79 5.20 -15.03 0.04
C LEU A 79 3.86 -15.76 0.12
N ALA A 80 2.96 -15.51 -0.83
CA ALA A 80 1.68 -16.18 -0.95
C ALA A 80 1.17 -16.12 -2.40
N ARG A 81 0.39 -17.11 -2.81
CA ARG A 81 -0.27 -17.15 -4.12
C ARG A 81 -1.75 -17.37 -3.99
N GLY A 82 -2.49 -16.89 -4.98
CA GLY A 82 -3.93 -17.18 -5.08
C GLY A 82 -4.76 -16.55 -3.95
N VAL A 83 -4.27 -15.48 -3.33
CA VAL A 83 -4.89 -14.85 -2.16
C VAL A 83 -6.13 -14.07 -2.60
N ASP A 84 -7.28 -14.33 -1.98
CA ASP A 84 -8.47 -13.52 -2.23
C ASP A 84 -8.22 -12.07 -1.75
N ALA A 85 -8.23 -11.12 -2.68
CA ALA A 85 -8.10 -9.70 -2.37
C ALA A 85 -9.12 -9.24 -1.33
N SER A 86 -10.33 -9.81 -1.33
CA SER A 86 -11.40 -9.44 -0.40
C SER A 86 -11.16 -9.94 1.04
N ALA A 87 -10.21 -10.87 1.24
CA ALA A 87 -9.85 -11.38 2.57
C ALA A 87 -9.13 -10.34 3.44
N ARG A 88 -8.57 -9.28 2.83
CA ARG A 88 -7.87 -8.15 3.51
C ARG A 88 -6.65 -8.53 4.35
N SER A 89 -6.30 -9.81 4.37
CA SER A 89 -5.10 -10.32 5.00
C SER A 89 -4.74 -11.70 4.50
N CYS A 90 -3.48 -12.06 4.65
CA CYS A 90 -3.01 -13.43 4.49
C CYS A 90 -1.84 -13.71 5.42
N SER A 91 -1.50 -14.98 5.59
CA SER A 91 -0.29 -15.40 6.27
C SER A 91 0.83 -15.67 5.26
N ALA A 92 2.04 -15.23 5.59
CA ALA A 92 3.25 -15.45 4.82
C ALA A 92 4.31 -16.11 5.70
N TRP A 93 4.87 -17.23 5.26
CA TRP A 93 6.00 -17.86 5.94
C TRP A 93 7.30 -17.18 5.56
N VAL A 94 8.06 -16.70 6.55
CA VAL A 94 9.37 -16.07 6.31
C VAL A 94 10.47 -17.12 6.44
N SER A 95 11.07 -17.53 5.32
CA SER A 95 12.08 -18.58 5.34
C SER A 95 13.41 -18.08 5.93
N PRO A 96 14.03 -18.81 6.87
CA PRO A 96 15.38 -18.51 7.34
C PRO A 96 16.47 -18.80 6.31
N ALA A 97 16.12 -19.39 5.15
CA ALA A 97 17.07 -19.67 4.08
C ALA A 97 17.28 -18.49 3.10
N TRP A 98 16.47 -17.42 3.20
CA TRP A 98 16.55 -16.28 2.25
C TRP A 98 17.71 -15.32 2.54
N GLY A 99 18.31 -15.40 3.72
CA GLY A 99 19.46 -14.62 4.10
C GLY A 99 19.61 -14.50 5.62
N PRO A 100 20.77 -14.01 6.09
CA PRO A 100 20.93 -13.64 7.49
C PRO A 100 19.99 -12.48 7.86
N ASN A 101 19.67 -12.35 9.15
CA ASN A 101 18.96 -11.17 9.63
C ASN A 101 19.78 -9.92 9.28
N GLY A 102 19.12 -8.91 8.68
CA GLY A 102 19.72 -7.59 8.53
C GLY A 102 20.10 -7.06 9.90
N SER A 103 21.40 -6.84 10.09
CA SER A 103 21.89 -6.08 11.24
C SER A 103 21.93 -4.63 10.77
N ASP A 104 21.19 -3.77 11.47
CA ASP A 104 21.48 -2.33 11.44
C ASP A 104 22.93 -2.11 11.88
#